data_AF-A0A1M6G157-F1
#
_entry.id   AF-A0A1M6G157-F1
#
_cell.length_a   1.000
_cell.length_b   1.000
_cell.length_c   1.000
_cell.angle_alpha   90.00
_cell.angle_beta   90.00
_cell.angle_gamma   90.00
#
_symmetry.space_group_name_H-M   'P 1'
#
loop_
_entity.id
_entity.type
_entity.pdbx_description
1 polymer ?
#
loop_
_entity_poly.entity_id
_entity_poly.type
_entity_poly.pdbx_seq_one_letter_code
_entity_poly.pdbx_strand_id
1 'polypeptide(L)'
;MYKLKHIKEYDHIASATRLWCLLFLFAVNFSMVAQLVPDPYAETDGGLVNGEPVAIPIDPEAINVLSAGSALKSGDLGSKVLNFMFLWVESTASGTHTLSWQVQAPSSGVYKVTGEILGKDALMELHCNGEKRNIEVRSDDWGRLDLGNVRLQKGRNKLVLKIRSDEVVKVSALELTRPGVGQAIVDQAMSVRQDPDWFKDAGYGLMFQWTNRATPKEGDTLKDWEQKVNDFDVQRFVNRVEETGAAYVIWSITWGQQYISAPIAALDKLIGGRTTERDLLGEMADLLHAKGIKLIFYYHYGYDCYHSKDPEWMEVAGGYEADKSRLYKNVNDIIAEVGRRYGDKLNGWFFDGAQRYYDSRFDNSQGGPLSASFKKMGEAARTGNARRILTYNSWILPRVTEFQDYYAGEGLQQFTNLDGGRFVEGKHKGLMAHTCFPLEERWGHIDFNRPIKKPKYSIDELVGYVKHAQENRYPLSINLEMYEDGSVSSESLKLLKELRQRIR
;
A
#
# COMPACT_ATOMS: atom_id res chain seq x y z
N MET A 1 -62.90 8.73 66.93
CA MET A 1 -62.20 8.16 65.76
C MET A 1 -61.70 9.33 64.93
N TYR A 2 -60.45 9.73 65.15
CA TYR A 2 -59.97 11.10 64.95
C TYR A 2 -59.34 11.34 63.55
N LYS A 3 -59.62 12.54 63.04
CA LYS A 3 -59.32 13.16 61.73
C LYS A 3 -57.85 13.60 61.54
N LEU A 4 -57.54 14.05 60.31
CA LEU A 4 -56.73 15.25 59.88
C LEU A 4 -55.74 14.83 58.77
N LYS A 5 -55.63 15.37 57.54
CA LYS A 5 -55.83 16.69 56.89
C LYS A 5 -55.00 17.83 57.50
N HIS A 6 -54.25 18.54 56.61
CA HIS A 6 -53.73 19.92 56.77
C HIS A 6 -52.47 20.04 57.68
N ILE A 7 -51.43 20.90 57.50
CA ILE A 7 -51.11 22.13 56.72
C ILE A 7 -49.56 22.23 56.56
N LYS A 8 -49.09 23.03 55.59
CA LYS A 8 -47.78 23.71 55.54
C LYS A 8 -47.49 24.49 56.84
N GLU A 9 -46.21 24.67 57.20
CA GLU A 9 -45.64 26.01 57.47
C GLU A 9 -44.11 25.96 57.66
N TYR A 10 -43.49 27.06 57.23
CA TYR A 10 -42.12 27.53 57.50
C TYR A 10 -41.94 27.71 59.03
N ASP A 11 -40.77 27.61 59.67
CA ASP A 11 -39.66 28.56 59.63
C ASP A 11 -38.58 28.16 60.67
N HIS A 12 -37.43 28.84 60.54
CA HIS A 12 -36.11 28.71 61.18
C HIS A 12 -36.00 28.50 62.72
N ILE A 13 -34.87 27.90 63.13
CA ILE A 13 -33.93 28.24 64.25
C ILE A 13 -32.95 27.05 64.41
N ALA A 14 -31.74 27.10 63.85
CA ALA A 14 -30.47 27.58 64.43
C ALA A 14 -29.63 26.50 65.15
N SER A 15 -28.40 26.34 64.63
CA SER A 15 -27.17 25.84 65.24
C SER A 15 -27.17 24.48 65.94
N ALA A 16 -26.50 23.49 65.33
CA ALA A 16 -25.11 23.15 65.65
C ALA A 16 -24.75 21.75 65.12
N THR A 17 -23.57 21.65 64.50
CA THR A 17 -22.80 20.41 64.31
C THR A 17 -23.41 19.32 63.42
N ARG A 18 -23.14 19.42 62.11
CA ARG A 18 -22.78 18.29 61.22
C ARG A 18 -22.37 18.83 59.84
N LEU A 19 -21.12 19.25 59.73
CA LEU A 19 -20.47 19.62 58.47
C LEU A 19 -19.85 18.37 57.83
N TRP A 20 -20.68 17.43 57.37
CA TRP A 20 -20.29 16.36 56.46
C TRP A 20 -21.47 16.15 55.51
N CYS A 21 -21.22 16.39 54.20
CA CYS A 21 -22.12 16.27 53.04
C CYS A 21 -22.40 17.62 52.33
N LEU A 22 -21.41 18.11 51.58
CA LEU A 22 -21.60 18.87 50.33
C LEU A 22 -20.22 19.07 49.64
N LEU A 23 -19.69 17.97 49.12
CA LEU A 23 -18.67 17.94 48.06
C LEU A 23 -19.11 16.86 47.06
N PHE A 24 -20.21 17.14 46.36
CA PHE A 24 -20.57 16.49 45.10
C PHE A 24 -20.78 17.59 44.06
N LEU A 25 -19.72 18.38 43.88
CA LEU A 25 -19.57 19.29 42.75
C LEU A 25 -19.05 18.44 41.58
N PHE A 26 -19.96 18.14 40.65
CA PHE A 26 -19.71 17.99 39.22
C PHE A 26 -18.30 17.52 38.81
N ALA A 27 -17.96 16.27 39.14
CA ALA A 27 -17.03 15.50 38.33
C ALA A 27 -17.85 14.86 37.20
N VAL A 28 -18.19 15.67 36.18
CA VAL A 28 -18.44 15.11 34.87
C VAL A 28 -17.12 14.49 34.47
N ASN A 29 -17.02 13.16 34.61
CA ASN A 29 -16.02 12.37 33.91
C ASN A 29 -16.27 12.58 32.42
N PHE A 30 -15.73 13.66 31.87
CA PHE A 30 -15.13 13.60 30.55
C PHE A 30 -13.94 12.66 30.71
N SER A 31 -14.23 11.36 30.74
CA SER A 31 -13.30 10.41 30.19
C SER A 31 -13.04 10.91 28.78
N MET A 32 -11.90 11.58 28.59
CA MET A 32 -11.28 11.62 27.27
C MET A 32 -11.31 10.17 26.80
N VAL A 33 -12.24 9.86 25.90
CA VAL A 33 -12.06 8.76 25.00
C VAL A 33 -10.84 9.20 24.21
N ALA A 34 -9.65 8.84 24.71
CA ALA A 34 -8.53 8.64 23.84
C ALA A 34 -9.12 7.71 22.78
N GLN A 35 -9.40 8.26 21.59
CA GLN A 35 -9.66 7.45 20.43
C GLN A 35 -8.45 6.54 20.36
N LEU A 36 -8.64 5.28 20.79
CA LEU A 36 -7.72 4.22 20.47
C LEU A 36 -7.68 4.28 18.95
N VAL A 37 -6.60 4.84 18.42
CA VAL A 37 -6.37 4.90 16.98
C VAL A 37 -6.48 3.44 16.54
N PRO A 38 -7.45 3.09 15.67
CA PRO A 38 -7.61 1.72 15.22
C PRO A 38 -6.26 1.22 14.70
N ASP A 39 -5.92 -0.04 15.02
CA ASP A 39 -4.72 -0.67 14.46
C ASP A 39 -4.73 -0.47 12.93
N PRO A 40 -3.63 0.05 12.33
CA PRO A 40 -3.50 0.22 10.90
C PRO A 40 -3.80 -1.02 10.07
N TYR A 41 -3.72 -2.19 10.68
CA TYR A 41 -3.96 -3.48 10.08
C TYR A 41 -5.11 -4.20 10.79
N ALA A 42 -6.04 -3.46 11.41
CA ALA A 42 -7.24 -4.01 12.00
C ALA A 42 -8.08 -4.72 10.95
N GLU A 43 -8.63 -5.87 11.34
CA GLU A 43 -9.59 -6.61 10.53
C GLU A 43 -10.88 -5.80 10.38
N THR A 44 -11.31 -5.62 9.13
CA THR A 44 -12.56 -4.95 8.76
C THR A 44 -13.54 -5.99 8.25
N ASP A 45 -14.81 -5.91 8.65
CA ASP A 45 -15.84 -6.79 8.08
C ASP A 45 -16.03 -6.46 6.59
N GLY A 46 -15.67 -7.39 5.71
CA GLY A 46 -15.81 -7.25 4.27
C GLY A 46 -17.09 -7.85 3.70
N GLY A 47 -17.95 -8.46 4.53
CA GLY A 47 -19.18 -9.11 4.06
C GLY A 47 -18.95 -10.24 3.04
N LEU A 48 -17.72 -10.78 2.95
CA LEU A 48 -17.32 -11.82 2.01
C LEU A 48 -17.78 -13.21 2.49
N VAL A 49 -19.09 -13.44 2.43
CA VAL A 49 -19.70 -14.76 2.65
C VAL A 49 -19.73 -15.59 1.36
N ASN A 50 -19.88 -16.91 1.51
CA ASN A 50 -20.15 -17.79 0.38
C ASN A 50 -21.47 -17.38 -0.31
N GLY A 51 -21.38 -16.72 -1.46
CA GLY A 51 -22.50 -16.42 -2.35
C GLY A 51 -22.63 -17.41 -3.50
N GLU A 52 -23.65 -17.24 -4.35
CA GLU A 52 -23.72 -18.00 -5.60
C GLU A 52 -22.53 -17.63 -6.51
N PRO A 53 -21.74 -18.62 -6.97
CA PRO A 53 -20.54 -18.34 -7.75
C PRO A 53 -20.91 -17.81 -9.14
N VAL A 54 -20.58 -16.54 -9.39
CA VAL A 54 -20.67 -15.92 -10.72
C VAL A 54 -19.50 -16.41 -11.58
N ALA A 55 -19.78 -16.79 -12.83
CA ALA A 55 -18.74 -17.26 -13.73
C ALA A 55 -17.79 -16.10 -14.13
N ILE A 56 -16.52 -16.25 -13.79
CA ILE A 56 -15.47 -15.25 -14.06
C ILE A 56 -15.11 -15.31 -15.56
N PRO A 57 -15.25 -14.23 -16.34
CA PRO A 57 -14.87 -14.21 -17.74
C PRO A 57 -13.35 -14.32 -17.89
N ILE A 58 -12.89 -15.22 -18.76
CA ILE A 58 -11.46 -15.41 -19.06
C ILE A 58 -11.10 -14.65 -20.33
N ASP A 59 -10.09 -13.78 -20.23
CA ASP A 59 -9.39 -13.21 -21.37
C ASP A 59 -8.22 -14.13 -21.75
N PRO A 60 -8.25 -14.77 -22.94
CA PRO A 60 -7.19 -15.68 -23.35
C PRO A 60 -5.84 -15.00 -23.60
N GLU A 61 -5.82 -13.68 -23.74
CA GLU A 61 -4.63 -12.89 -24.06
C GLU A 61 -4.07 -12.14 -22.83
N ALA A 62 -4.52 -12.50 -21.62
CA ALA A 62 -4.11 -11.87 -20.37
C ALA A 62 -3.80 -12.89 -19.25
N ILE A 63 -3.24 -12.36 -18.15
CA ILE A 63 -3.21 -13.04 -16.85
C ILE A 63 -4.59 -12.84 -16.21
N ASN A 64 -5.29 -13.93 -15.89
CA ASN A 64 -6.62 -13.89 -15.31
C ASN A 64 -6.54 -14.16 -13.81
N VAL A 65 -6.72 -13.12 -13.00
CA VAL A 65 -6.69 -13.22 -11.53
C VAL A 65 -8.03 -13.73 -11.02
N LEU A 66 -7.99 -14.87 -10.33
CA LEU A 66 -9.10 -15.52 -9.65
C LEU A 66 -8.93 -15.31 -8.15
N SER A 67 -9.47 -14.21 -7.64
CA SER A 67 -9.45 -13.86 -6.22
C SER A 67 -10.03 -14.98 -5.35
N ALA A 68 -9.33 -15.39 -4.28
CA ALA A 68 -9.86 -16.38 -3.34
C ALA A 68 -11.05 -15.86 -2.53
N GLY A 69 -11.18 -14.53 -2.38
CA GLY A 69 -12.34 -13.89 -1.76
C GLY A 69 -13.65 -14.24 -2.49
N SER A 70 -13.57 -14.35 -3.83
CA SER A 70 -14.69 -14.70 -4.71
C SER A 70 -14.97 -16.20 -4.84
N ALA A 71 -14.11 -17.07 -4.28
CA ALA A 71 -14.27 -18.51 -4.38
C ALA A 71 -15.41 -19.03 -3.50
N LEU A 72 -16.03 -20.14 -3.90
CA LEU A 72 -16.79 -20.97 -2.97
C LEU A 72 -15.81 -21.70 -2.05
N LYS A 73 -15.93 -21.45 -0.74
CA LYS A 73 -15.01 -21.92 0.31
C LYS A 73 -15.61 -23.08 1.11
N SER A 74 -14.80 -24.07 1.50
CA SER A 74 -15.15 -25.03 2.56
C SER A 74 -15.31 -24.33 3.93
N GLY A 75 -16.01 -24.96 4.88
CA GLY A 75 -16.39 -24.34 6.16
C GLY A 75 -15.24 -23.77 6.99
N ASP A 76 -14.07 -24.42 6.99
CA ASP A 76 -12.90 -24.01 7.79
C ASP A 76 -11.99 -22.99 7.08
N LEU A 77 -12.53 -22.19 6.16
CA LEU A 77 -11.82 -21.13 5.44
C LEU A 77 -12.51 -19.77 5.65
N GLY A 78 -11.79 -18.82 6.21
CA GLY A 78 -12.26 -17.45 6.45
C GLY A 78 -11.55 -16.42 5.56
N SER A 79 -12.28 -15.40 5.10
CA SER A 79 -11.69 -14.28 4.36
C SER A 79 -11.03 -13.29 5.32
N LYS A 80 -9.80 -12.86 5.02
CA LYS A 80 -9.13 -11.75 5.70
C LYS A 80 -9.23 -10.49 4.88
N VAL A 81 -9.91 -9.50 5.46
CA VAL A 81 -10.09 -8.17 4.89
C VAL A 81 -9.50 -7.18 5.87
N LEU A 82 -8.43 -6.50 5.46
CA LEU A 82 -7.79 -5.44 6.24
C LEU A 82 -7.94 -4.15 5.44
N ASN A 83 -8.29 -3.04 6.08
CA ASN A 83 -8.38 -1.73 5.42
C ASN A 83 -9.28 -1.72 4.19
N PHE A 84 -10.45 -2.35 4.25
CA PHE A 84 -11.38 -2.49 3.12
C PHE A 84 -10.78 -3.19 1.89
N MET A 85 -9.72 -3.97 2.09
CA MET A 85 -9.07 -4.77 1.05
C MET A 85 -9.08 -6.22 1.44
N PHE A 86 -9.68 -7.04 0.56
CA PHE A 86 -9.42 -8.46 0.56
C PHE A 86 -7.92 -8.72 0.37
N LEU A 87 -7.35 -9.53 1.26
CA LEU A 87 -5.94 -9.92 1.17
C LEU A 87 -5.79 -11.39 0.84
N TRP A 88 -6.42 -12.26 1.63
CA TRP A 88 -6.39 -13.70 1.43
C TRP A 88 -7.56 -14.40 2.12
N VAL A 89 -7.74 -15.66 1.80
CA VAL A 89 -8.51 -16.61 2.60
C VAL A 89 -7.54 -17.43 3.43
N GLU A 90 -7.83 -17.67 4.70
CA GLU A 90 -7.02 -18.51 5.59
C GLU A 90 -7.81 -19.63 6.25
N SER A 91 -7.14 -20.75 6.50
CA SER A 91 -7.74 -21.86 7.24
C SER A 91 -7.80 -21.59 8.74
N THR A 92 -8.88 -22.03 9.38
CA THR A 92 -9.11 -21.91 10.83
C THR A 92 -8.78 -23.19 11.60
N ALA A 93 -8.50 -24.28 10.89
CA ALA A 93 -8.14 -25.58 11.44
C ALA A 93 -7.22 -26.33 10.47
N SER A 94 -6.52 -27.35 10.96
CA SER A 94 -5.86 -28.33 10.11
C SER A 94 -6.89 -29.21 9.40
N GLY A 95 -6.51 -29.77 8.26
CA GLY A 95 -7.34 -30.72 7.53
C GLY A 95 -7.35 -30.48 6.04
N THR A 96 -8.52 -30.71 5.43
CA THR A 96 -8.71 -30.58 3.99
C THR A 96 -9.66 -29.44 3.68
N HIS A 97 -9.16 -28.46 2.95
CA HIS A 97 -9.88 -27.26 2.54
C HIS A 97 -10.11 -27.26 1.04
N THR A 98 -11.13 -26.53 0.58
CA THR A 98 -11.45 -26.43 -0.84
C THR A 98 -11.89 -25.03 -1.20
N LEU A 99 -11.29 -24.50 -2.27
CA LEU A 99 -11.70 -23.30 -2.98
C LEU A 99 -12.18 -23.69 -4.37
N SER A 100 -13.34 -23.19 -4.79
CA SER A 100 -13.87 -23.44 -6.13
C SER A 100 -14.31 -22.17 -6.83
N TRP A 101 -13.90 -22.03 -8.09
CA TRP A 101 -14.30 -20.95 -8.98
C TRP A 101 -15.08 -21.50 -10.17
N GLN A 102 -16.05 -20.71 -10.64
CA GLN A 102 -16.65 -20.89 -11.95
C GLN A 102 -15.99 -19.92 -12.92
N VAL A 103 -15.53 -20.40 -14.06
CA VAL A 103 -14.91 -19.56 -15.09
C VAL A 103 -15.59 -19.75 -16.45
N GLN A 104 -15.68 -18.68 -17.22
CA GLN A 104 -16.30 -18.64 -18.54
C GLN A 104 -15.21 -18.39 -19.59
N ALA A 105 -14.81 -19.44 -20.31
CA ALA A 105 -13.78 -19.36 -21.33
C ALA A 105 -14.41 -19.10 -22.72
N PRO A 106 -13.94 -18.10 -23.48
CA PRO A 106 -14.46 -17.82 -24.83
C PRO A 106 -14.03 -18.87 -25.86
N SER A 107 -12.94 -19.60 -25.58
CA SER A 107 -12.42 -20.70 -26.39
C SER A 107 -11.75 -21.75 -25.52
N SER A 108 -11.68 -22.99 -26.02
CA SER A 108 -10.93 -24.06 -25.36
C SER A 108 -9.43 -23.77 -25.43
N GLY A 109 -8.67 -24.11 -24.39
CA GLY A 109 -7.23 -23.89 -24.36
C GLY A 109 -6.56 -24.44 -23.11
N VAL A 110 -5.22 -24.48 -23.15
CA VAL A 110 -4.39 -24.86 -22.01
C VAL A 110 -3.94 -23.60 -21.30
N TYR A 111 -4.13 -23.57 -19.98
CA TYR A 111 -3.75 -22.47 -19.11
C TYR A 111 -2.83 -22.98 -18.01
N LYS A 112 -1.70 -22.30 -17.83
CA LYS A 112 -0.88 -22.42 -16.63
C LYS A 112 -1.64 -21.85 -15.46
N VAL A 113 -1.57 -22.53 -14.33
CA VAL A 113 -2.15 -22.12 -13.05
C VAL A 113 -1.02 -21.78 -12.10
N THR A 114 -1.05 -20.57 -11.58
CA THR A 114 -0.11 -20.11 -10.56
C THR A 114 -0.90 -19.63 -9.35
N GLY A 115 -0.45 -19.95 -8.13
CA GLY A 115 -1.15 -19.57 -6.91
C GLY A 115 -0.30 -18.67 -6.02
N GLU A 116 -0.87 -17.55 -5.56
CA GLU A 116 -0.31 -16.79 -4.43
C GLU A 116 -0.77 -17.46 -3.14
N ILE A 117 0.13 -18.24 -2.54
CA ILE A 117 -0.19 -19.14 -1.43
C ILE A 117 0.94 -19.11 -0.40
N LEU A 118 0.55 -19.12 0.87
CA LEU A 118 1.40 -19.49 2.00
C LEU A 118 0.83 -20.78 2.58
N GLY A 119 1.59 -21.87 2.51
CA GLY A 119 1.13 -23.17 2.96
C GLY A 119 2.32 -24.07 3.22
N LYS A 120 2.70 -24.17 4.50
CA LYS A 120 3.81 -25.00 4.93
C LYS A 120 3.41 -26.47 4.81
N ASP A 121 4.24 -27.25 4.10
CA ASP A 121 4.05 -28.69 3.88
C ASP A 121 2.65 -29.10 3.38
N ALA A 122 1.99 -28.21 2.62
CA ALA A 122 0.63 -28.44 2.14
C ALA A 122 0.59 -29.31 0.87
N LEU A 123 -0.24 -30.36 0.87
CA LEU A 123 -0.53 -31.16 -0.33
C LEU A 123 -1.69 -30.54 -1.09
N MET A 124 -1.47 -30.16 -2.35
CA MET A 124 -2.47 -29.50 -3.18
C MET A 124 -2.95 -30.41 -4.31
N GLU A 125 -4.24 -30.35 -4.61
CA GLU A 125 -4.81 -30.98 -5.79
C GLU A 125 -5.57 -29.92 -6.59
N LEU A 126 -5.26 -29.83 -7.88
CA LEU A 126 -5.95 -28.95 -8.82
C LEU A 126 -6.89 -29.79 -9.68
N HIS A 127 -8.18 -29.45 -9.67
CA HIS A 127 -9.20 -30.14 -10.44
C HIS A 127 -9.84 -29.17 -11.43
N CYS A 128 -9.97 -29.59 -12.68
CA CYS A 128 -10.65 -28.82 -13.73
C CYS A 128 -11.47 -29.76 -14.61
N ASN A 129 -12.79 -29.55 -14.69
CA ASN A 129 -13.71 -30.35 -15.52
C ASN A 129 -13.56 -31.88 -15.37
N GLY A 130 -13.24 -32.36 -14.17
CA GLY A 130 -13.04 -33.78 -13.88
C GLY A 130 -11.62 -34.30 -14.11
N GLU A 131 -10.72 -33.50 -14.73
CA GLU A 131 -9.29 -33.78 -14.70
C GLU A 131 -8.72 -33.39 -13.33
N LYS A 132 -7.92 -34.27 -12.74
CA LYS A 132 -7.24 -34.08 -11.45
C LYS A 132 -5.73 -34.09 -11.65
N ARG A 133 -5.04 -33.17 -10.97
CA ARG A 133 -3.59 -33.17 -10.82
C ARG A 133 -3.22 -33.03 -9.35
N ASN A 134 -2.25 -33.83 -8.92
CA ASN A 134 -1.66 -33.71 -7.58
C ASN A 134 -0.38 -32.89 -7.71
N ILE A 135 -0.21 -31.91 -6.83
CA ILE A 135 1.00 -31.10 -6.73
C ILE A 135 1.43 -31.10 -5.26
N GLU A 136 2.63 -31.57 -5.00
CA GLU A 136 3.27 -31.38 -3.70
C GLU A 136 3.92 -30.00 -3.72
N VAL A 137 3.46 -29.09 -2.86
CA VAL A 137 3.99 -27.73 -2.79
C VAL A 137 4.39 -27.45 -1.35
N ARG A 138 5.65 -27.09 -1.13
CA ARG A 138 6.14 -26.66 0.18
C ARG A 138 6.52 -25.19 0.08
N SER A 139 5.86 -24.36 0.87
CA SER A 139 6.15 -22.92 0.94
C SER A 139 6.18 -22.47 2.39
N ASP A 140 7.37 -22.13 2.89
CA ASP A 140 7.57 -21.63 4.26
C ASP A 140 7.18 -20.14 4.43
N ASP A 141 6.99 -19.42 3.31
CA ASP A 141 6.51 -18.05 3.24
C ASP A 141 5.48 -17.93 2.09
N TRP A 142 4.91 -16.74 1.88
CA TRP A 142 4.17 -16.41 0.67
C TRP A 142 5.00 -16.68 -0.58
N GLY A 143 4.46 -17.52 -1.47
CA GLY A 143 5.06 -17.85 -2.75
C GLY A 143 4.07 -17.62 -3.89
N ARG A 144 4.62 -17.47 -5.10
CA ARG A 144 3.86 -17.51 -6.35
C ARG A 144 4.16 -18.87 -7.01
N LEU A 145 3.33 -19.85 -6.68
CA LEU A 145 3.61 -21.28 -6.82
C LEU A 145 3.06 -21.82 -8.14
N ASP A 146 3.85 -22.61 -8.86
CA ASP A 146 3.42 -23.28 -10.08
C ASP A 146 2.53 -24.50 -9.74
N LEU A 147 1.26 -24.44 -10.11
CA LEU A 147 0.27 -25.49 -9.89
C LEU A 147 0.04 -26.34 -11.16
N GLY A 148 0.87 -26.16 -12.19
CA GLY A 148 0.81 -26.88 -13.46
C GLY A 148 -0.20 -26.30 -14.44
N ASN A 149 -0.69 -27.14 -15.35
CA ASN A 149 -1.57 -26.73 -16.45
C ASN A 149 -2.95 -27.39 -16.38
N VAL A 150 -3.99 -26.64 -16.72
CA VAL A 150 -5.37 -27.12 -16.87
C VAL A 150 -5.89 -26.86 -18.28
N ARG A 151 -6.84 -27.67 -18.72
CA ARG A 151 -7.53 -27.47 -19.99
C ARG A 151 -8.92 -26.90 -19.76
N LEU A 152 -9.12 -25.65 -20.13
CA LEU A 152 -10.45 -25.06 -20.20
C LEU A 152 -11.12 -25.47 -21.52
N GLN A 153 -12.41 -25.77 -21.45
CA GLN A 153 -13.31 -25.94 -22.58
C GLN A 153 -14.00 -24.61 -22.86
N LYS A 154 -14.33 -24.31 -24.12
CA LYS A 154 -15.21 -23.19 -24.46
C LYS A 154 -16.51 -23.30 -23.66
N GLY A 155 -16.90 -22.24 -22.97
CA GLY A 155 -18.06 -22.24 -22.10
C GLY A 155 -17.70 -22.17 -20.62
N ARG A 156 -18.58 -22.70 -19.77
CA ARG A 156 -18.39 -22.76 -18.33
C ARG A 156 -17.46 -23.90 -17.95
N ASN A 157 -16.56 -23.61 -17.01
CA ASN A 157 -15.62 -24.57 -16.44
C ASN A 157 -15.62 -24.39 -14.92
N LYS A 158 -15.44 -25.51 -14.20
CA LYS A 158 -15.27 -25.50 -12.76
C LYS A 158 -13.80 -25.76 -12.44
N LEU A 159 -13.17 -24.82 -11.73
CA LEU A 159 -11.83 -24.99 -11.17
C LEU A 159 -11.95 -25.21 -9.67
N VAL A 160 -11.22 -26.18 -9.14
CA VAL A 160 -11.20 -26.49 -7.71
C VAL A 160 -9.76 -26.65 -7.26
N LEU A 161 -9.35 -25.88 -6.25
CA LEU A 161 -8.12 -26.10 -5.50
C LEU A 161 -8.48 -26.77 -4.18
N LYS A 162 -8.02 -28.01 -4.02
CA LYS A 162 -8.12 -28.75 -2.77
C LYS A 162 -6.77 -28.71 -2.09
N ILE A 163 -6.76 -28.40 -0.80
CA ILE A 163 -5.52 -28.27 -0.03
C ILE A 163 -5.66 -29.14 1.21
N ARG A 164 -4.67 -29.99 1.47
CA ARG A 164 -4.51 -30.71 2.72
C ARG A 164 -3.28 -30.18 3.44
N SER A 165 -3.44 -29.71 4.67
CA SER A 165 -2.33 -29.26 5.49
C SER A 165 -2.63 -29.52 6.97
N ASP A 166 -1.57 -29.78 7.72
CA ASP A 166 -1.62 -29.86 9.18
C ASP A 166 -1.38 -28.48 9.84
N GLU A 167 -1.06 -27.47 9.03
CA GLU A 167 -0.78 -26.09 9.42
C GLU A 167 -1.81 -25.11 8.82
N VAL A 168 -1.74 -23.84 9.23
CA VAL A 168 -2.54 -22.77 8.62
C VAL A 168 -2.09 -22.55 7.17
N VAL A 169 -3.06 -22.52 6.25
CA VAL A 169 -2.84 -22.19 4.84
C VAL A 169 -3.55 -20.90 4.51
N LYS A 170 -2.88 -20.05 3.73
CA LYS A 170 -3.42 -18.79 3.21
C LYS A 170 -3.35 -18.77 1.70
N VAL A 171 -4.43 -18.37 1.05
CA VAL A 171 -4.54 -18.28 -0.41
C VAL A 171 -5.06 -16.89 -0.78
N SER A 172 -4.27 -16.12 -1.53
CA SER A 172 -4.71 -14.81 -2.01
C SER A 172 -5.49 -14.94 -3.32
N ALA A 173 -4.87 -15.50 -4.35
CA ALA A 173 -5.50 -15.69 -5.65
C ALA A 173 -4.86 -16.84 -6.44
N LEU A 174 -5.60 -17.32 -7.45
CA LEU A 174 -5.02 -18.09 -8.56
C LEU A 174 -4.90 -17.22 -9.81
N GLU A 175 -3.94 -17.51 -10.65
CA GLU A 175 -3.78 -16.91 -11.96
C GLU A 175 -3.96 -17.97 -13.05
N LEU A 176 -4.77 -17.67 -14.06
CA LEU A 176 -4.86 -18.48 -15.28
C LEU A 176 -4.26 -17.72 -16.46
N THR A 177 -3.22 -18.28 -17.06
CA THR A 177 -2.53 -17.65 -18.19
C THR A 177 -2.17 -18.68 -19.25
N ARG A 178 -2.41 -18.39 -20.54
CA ARG A 178 -1.88 -19.25 -21.61
C ARG A 178 -0.35 -19.21 -21.58
N PRO A 179 0.37 -20.34 -21.62
CA PRO A 179 1.83 -20.34 -21.49
C PRO A 179 2.57 -19.38 -22.44
N GLY A 180 2.16 -19.32 -23.72
CA GLY A 180 2.76 -18.40 -24.69
C GLY A 180 2.50 -16.93 -24.39
N VAL A 181 1.32 -16.59 -23.86
CA VAL A 181 0.97 -15.23 -23.42
C VAL A 181 1.78 -14.84 -22.20
N GLY A 182 1.91 -15.75 -21.22
CA GLY A 182 2.75 -15.54 -20.04
C GLY A 182 4.21 -15.27 -20.41
N GLN A 183 4.77 -16.06 -21.32
CA GLN A 183 6.13 -15.83 -21.81
C GLN A 183 6.27 -14.48 -22.52
N ALA A 184 5.33 -14.12 -23.41
CA ALA A 184 5.36 -12.84 -24.10
C ALA A 184 5.28 -11.64 -23.13
N ILE A 185 4.50 -11.75 -22.06
CA ILE A 185 4.44 -10.74 -20.99
C ILE A 185 5.80 -10.61 -20.28
N VAL A 186 6.43 -11.74 -19.93
CA VAL A 186 7.76 -11.74 -19.31
C VAL A 186 8.79 -11.12 -20.25
N ASP A 187 8.85 -11.54 -21.51
CA ASP A 187 9.78 -11.03 -22.51
C ASP A 187 9.62 -9.52 -22.70
N GLN A 188 8.37 -9.05 -22.80
CA GLN A 188 8.08 -7.63 -22.91
C GLN A 188 8.52 -6.87 -21.64
N ALA A 189 8.20 -7.37 -20.46
CA ALA A 189 8.58 -6.73 -19.21
C ALA A 189 10.11 -6.66 -19.05
N MET A 190 10.83 -7.71 -19.43
CA MET A 190 12.30 -7.73 -19.42
C MET A 190 12.90 -6.76 -20.43
N SER A 191 12.27 -6.56 -21.59
CA SER A 191 12.75 -5.59 -22.60
C SER A 191 12.70 -4.13 -22.12
N VAL A 192 11.89 -3.82 -21.11
CA VAL A 192 11.73 -2.47 -20.54
C VAL A 192 12.22 -2.36 -19.09
N ARG A 193 12.73 -3.44 -18.51
CA ARG A 193 13.28 -3.48 -17.15
C ARG A 193 14.41 -2.47 -17.01
N GLN A 194 14.39 -1.69 -15.93
CA GLN A 194 15.50 -0.82 -15.56
C GLN A 194 16.32 -1.46 -14.44
N ASP A 195 17.63 -1.23 -14.48
CA ASP A 195 18.56 -1.73 -13.47
C ASP A 195 19.75 -0.76 -13.28
N PRO A 196 19.49 0.50 -12.87
CA PRO A 196 20.56 1.49 -12.78
C PRO A 196 21.41 1.32 -11.53
N ASP A 197 22.73 1.42 -11.70
CA ASP A 197 23.68 1.39 -10.58
C ASP A 197 23.46 2.52 -9.57
N TRP A 198 22.97 3.70 -10.00
CA TRP A 198 22.72 4.82 -9.08
C TRP A 198 21.77 4.44 -7.94
N PHE A 199 20.80 3.55 -8.20
CA PHE A 199 19.84 3.14 -7.18
C PHE A 199 20.45 2.10 -6.24
N LYS A 200 21.07 1.07 -6.80
CA LYS A 200 21.72 -0.02 -6.05
C LYS A 200 22.85 0.49 -5.15
N ASP A 201 23.62 1.46 -5.65
CA ASP A 201 24.80 2.00 -4.97
C ASP A 201 24.47 3.28 -4.16
N ALA A 202 23.20 3.68 -4.06
CA ALA A 202 22.81 4.90 -3.35
C ALA A 202 23.11 4.87 -1.85
N GLY A 203 23.17 3.67 -1.25
CA GLY A 203 23.29 3.44 0.19
C GLY A 203 21.99 3.78 0.94
N TYR A 204 21.55 5.04 0.87
CA TYR A 204 20.25 5.45 1.39
C TYR A 204 19.68 6.69 0.68
N GLY A 205 18.35 6.79 0.74
CA GLY A 205 17.55 7.96 0.44
C GLY A 205 16.57 8.28 1.56
N LEU A 206 15.84 9.38 1.42
CA LEU A 206 14.77 9.76 2.35
C LEU A 206 13.40 9.56 1.73
N MET A 207 12.42 9.22 2.56
CA MET A 207 11.01 9.12 2.17
C MET A 207 10.15 10.06 3.02
N PHE A 208 9.11 10.63 2.41
CA PHE A 208 8.22 11.58 3.10
C PHE A 208 6.76 11.33 2.72
N GLN A 209 5.90 11.05 3.70
CA GLN A 209 4.44 11.11 3.55
C GLN A 209 3.93 12.47 4.03
N TRP A 210 4.21 13.52 3.26
CA TRP A 210 3.69 14.87 3.50
C TRP A 210 2.60 15.19 2.48
N THR A 211 1.38 15.39 2.95
CA THR A 211 0.20 15.66 2.10
C THR A 211 -0.71 16.69 2.76
N ASN A 212 -1.89 16.92 2.18
CA ASN A 212 -2.93 17.78 2.75
C ASN A 212 -3.31 17.41 4.19
N ARG A 213 -3.03 16.16 4.61
CA ARG A 213 -3.31 15.63 5.95
C ARG A 213 -2.21 15.88 6.99
N ALA A 214 -1.03 16.35 6.59
CA ALA A 214 0.07 16.62 7.52
C ALA A 214 -0.37 17.66 8.55
N THR A 215 -0.17 17.40 9.85
CA THR A 215 -0.62 18.26 10.95
C THR A 215 0.45 19.27 11.40
N PRO A 216 0.07 20.42 11.99
CA PRO A 216 1.04 21.31 12.62
C PRO A 216 1.62 20.68 13.89
N LYS A 217 2.77 21.20 14.32
CA LYS A 217 3.40 20.81 15.58
C LYS A 217 2.53 21.12 16.80
N GLU A 218 1.85 22.25 16.76
CA GLU A 218 0.94 22.74 17.80
C GLU A 218 -0.34 23.25 17.13
N GLY A 219 -1.49 22.97 17.73
CA GLY A 219 -2.80 23.27 17.17
C GLY A 219 -3.54 22.03 16.68
N ASP A 220 -4.82 22.21 16.40
CA ASP A 220 -5.79 21.18 16.00
C ASP A 220 -6.48 21.48 14.65
N THR A 221 -5.94 22.44 13.90
CA THR A 221 -6.48 22.89 12.61
C THR A 221 -5.46 22.65 11.51
N LEU A 222 -5.90 22.10 10.38
CA LEU A 222 -5.08 21.98 9.16
C LEU A 222 -5.22 23.24 8.33
N LYS A 223 -4.11 23.70 7.74
CA LYS A 223 -4.18 24.68 6.66
C LYS A 223 -4.87 24.09 5.43
N ASP A 224 -5.59 24.94 4.70
CA ASP A 224 -6.07 24.63 3.36
C ASP A 224 -4.91 24.19 2.47
N TRP A 225 -5.17 23.28 1.53
CA TRP A 225 -4.10 22.67 0.73
C TRP A 225 -3.28 23.70 -0.06
N GLU A 226 -3.96 24.65 -0.70
CA GLU A 226 -3.32 25.75 -1.44
C GLU A 226 -2.40 26.57 -0.53
N GLN A 227 -2.88 26.97 0.65
CA GLN A 227 -2.07 27.73 1.61
C GLN A 227 -0.88 26.92 2.11
N LYS A 228 -1.09 25.65 2.45
CA LYS A 228 -0.04 24.74 2.93
C LYS A 228 1.09 24.58 1.90
N VAL A 229 0.73 24.44 0.62
CA VAL A 229 1.70 24.37 -0.48
C VAL A 229 2.39 25.71 -0.69
N ASN A 230 1.69 26.84 -0.62
CA ASN A 230 2.29 28.17 -0.77
C ASN A 230 3.25 28.53 0.36
N ASP A 231 2.99 28.09 1.58
CA ASP A 231 3.85 28.31 2.75
C ASP A 231 5.11 27.41 2.75
N PHE A 232 5.16 26.36 1.92
CA PHE A 232 6.24 25.38 1.96
C PHE A 232 7.56 25.97 1.43
N ASP A 233 8.58 26.01 2.29
CA ASP A 233 9.94 26.42 1.93
C ASP A 233 10.71 25.24 1.29
N VAL A 234 10.58 25.12 -0.04
CA VAL A 234 11.22 24.06 -0.82
C VAL A 234 12.75 24.17 -0.80
N GLN A 235 13.31 25.37 -0.73
CA GLN A 235 14.76 25.56 -0.70
C GLN A 235 15.33 25.04 0.62
N ARG A 236 14.69 25.37 1.74
CA ARG A 236 15.06 24.85 3.06
C ARG A 236 14.86 23.35 3.16
N PHE A 237 13.81 22.80 2.55
CA PHE A 237 13.63 21.35 2.43
C PHE A 237 14.81 20.71 1.70
N VAL A 238 15.12 21.15 0.49
CA VAL A 238 16.18 20.53 -0.33
C VAL A 238 17.56 20.70 0.32
N ASN A 239 17.84 21.84 0.94
CA ASN A 239 19.09 22.03 1.70
C ASN A 239 19.19 21.03 2.86
N ARG A 240 18.10 20.78 3.59
CA ARG A 240 18.11 19.76 4.66
C ARG A 240 18.35 18.36 4.11
N VAL A 241 17.70 17.99 2.99
CA VAL A 241 17.96 16.69 2.35
C VAL A 241 19.44 16.55 1.99
N GLU A 242 20.02 17.56 1.37
CA GLU A 242 21.46 17.58 1.04
C GLU A 242 22.33 17.45 2.29
N GLU A 243 22.01 18.16 3.38
CA GLU A 243 22.75 18.08 4.65
C GLU A 243 22.76 16.65 5.21
N THR A 244 21.68 15.87 5.02
CA THR A 244 21.62 14.46 5.44
C THR A 244 22.44 13.53 4.56
N GLY A 245 22.91 13.96 3.38
CA GLY A 245 23.64 13.09 2.44
C GLY A 245 22.76 12.06 1.71
N ALA A 246 21.43 12.21 1.73
CA ALA A 246 20.56 11.32 0.98
C ALA A 246 20.83 11.36 -0.53
N ALA A 247 20.95 10.20 -1.18
CA ALA A 247 21.22 10.13 -2.62
C ALA A 247 19.95 10.31 -3.47
N TYR A 248 18.78 10.08 -2.87
CA TYR A 248 17.48 10.27 -3.50
C TYR A 248 16.39 10.61 -2.48
N VAL A 249 15.27 11.12 -2.98
CA VAL A 249 14.05 11.38 -2.24
C VAL A 249 12.91 10.58 -2.85
N ILE A 250 12.14 9.87 -2.01
CA ILE A 250 10.80 9.39 -2.31
C ILE A 250 9.81 10.42 -1.74
N TRP A 251 9.19 11.20 -2.62
CA TRP A 251 8.23 12.22 -2.24
C TRP A 251 6.81 11.78 -2.58
N SER A 252 5.90 11.88 -1.61
CA SER A 252 4.51 11.47 -1.82
C SER A 252 3.73 12.57 -2.50
N ILE A 253 3.32 12.31 -3.75
CA ILE A 253 2.43 13.23 -4.47
C ILE A 253 0.96 13.00 -4.10
N THR A 254 0.67 11.81 -3.54
CA THR A 254 -0.59 11.46 -2.88
C THR A 254 -0.31 10.46 -1.76
N TRP A 255 -1.12 10.47 -0.69
CA TRP A 255 -1.09 9.45 0.37
C TRP A 255 -2.50 9.25 0.91
N GLY A 256 -3.25 8.42 0.19
CA GLY A 256 -4.63 8.12 0.49
C GLY A 256 -5.65 9.13 -0.06
N GLN A 257 -5.38 10.43 -0.03
CA GLN A 257 -6.24 11.45 -0.66
C GLN A 257 -5.59 12.00 -1.92
N GLN A 258 -6.40 12.29 -2.94
CA GLN A 258 -5.95 12.68 -4.26
C GLN A 258 -5.74 14.20 -4.34
N TYR A 259 -4.86 14.73 -3.49
CA TYR A 259 -4.42 16.13 -3.51
C TYR A 259 -2.97 16.21 -3.99
N ILE A 260 -2.73 16.92 -5.08
CA ILE A 260 -1.40 17.04 -5.70
C ILE A 260 -0.90 18.50 -5.58
N SER A 261 0.34 18.71 -5.17
CA SER A 261 0.95 20.04 -4.99
C SER A 261 1.55 20.60 -6.28
N ALA A 262 0.77 20.49 -7.37
CA ALA A 262 1.10 21.00 -8.68
C ALA A 262 -0.16 21.13 -9.55
N PRO A 263 -0.16 21.99 -10.59
CA PRO A 263 -1.26 22.06 -11.56
C PRO A 263 -1.30 20.80 -12.42
N ILE A 264 -2.35 19.98 -12.32
CA ILE A 264 -2.50 18.73 -13.06
C ILE A 264 -3.86 18.70 -13.77
N ALA A 265 -3.86 19.00 -15.07
CA ALA A 265 -5.08 19.17 -15.85
C ALA A 265 -5.92 17.89 -15.92
N ALA A 266 -5.27 16.72 -15.97
CA ALA A 266 -5.93 15.42 -15.94
C ALA A 266 -6.75 15.20 -14.66
N LEU A 267 -6.29 15.71 -13.51
CA LEU A 267 -7.02 15.65 -12.25
C LEU A 267 -8.10 16.74 -12.19
N ASP A 268 -7.76 17.98 -12.57
CA ASP A 268 -8.70 19.12 -12.53
C ASP A 268 -9.94 18.91 -13.42
N LYS A 269 -9.77 18.17 -14.52
CA LYS A 269 -10.88 17.78 -15.38
C LYS A 269 -11.89 16.86 -14.68
N LEU A 270 -11.44 16.08 -13.70
CA LEU A 270 -12.27 15.12 -12.96
C LEU A 270 -12.86 15.76 -11.71
N ILE A 271 -12.06 16.55 -10.98
CA ILE A 271 -12.45 17.19 -9.73
C ILE A 271 -11.61 18.45 -9.46
N GLY A 272 -12.29 19.58 -9.22
CA GLY A 272 -11.65 20.85 -8.90
C GLY A 272 -11.18 20.93 -7.44
N GLY A 273 -10.21 21.81 -7.18
CA GLY A 273 -9.69 22.07 -5.82
C GLY A 273 -8.79 20.97 -5.26
N ARG A 274 -8.31 20.05 -6.11
CA ARG A 274 -7.43 18.93 -5.75
C ARG A 274 -5.98 19.12 -6.21
N THR A 275 -5.70 20.21 -6.90
CA THR A 275 -4.38 20.66 -7.34
C THR A 275 -4.08 22.03 -6.75
N THR A 276 -2.88 22.56 -7.01
CA THR A 276 -2.48 23.91 -6.59
C THR A 276 -1.99 24.74 -7.76
N GLU A 277 -2.10 26.07 -7.64
CA GLU A 277 -1.53 26.98 -8.65
C GLU A 277 0.01 26.92 -8.67
N ARG A 278 0.61 26.85 -7.48
CA ARG A 278 2.06 26.65 -7.32
C ARG A 278 2.45 25.22 -7.72
N ASP A 279 3.48 25.09 -8.56
CA ASP A 279 4.09 23.80 -8.94
C ASP A 279 5.23 23.45 -7.97
N LEU A 280 4.88 23.13 -6.72
CA LEU A 280 5.85 22.76 -5.69
C LEU A 280 6.65 21.51 -6.08
N LEU A 281 6.00 20.54 -6.74
CA LEU A 281 6.68 19.34 -7.24
C LEU A 281 7.73 19.68 -8.30
N GLY A 282 7.44 20.64 -9.19
CA GLY A 282 8.38 21.13 -10.21
C GLY A 282 9.59 21.83 -9.60
N GLU A 283 9.34 22.75 -8.66
CA GLU A 283 10.41 23.44 -7.91
C GLU A 283 11.31 22.44 -7.16
N MET A 284 10.71 21.45 -6.51
CA MET A 284 11.44 20.38 -5.82
C MET A 284 12.28 19.56 -6.80
N ALA A 285 11.69 19.17 -7.94
CA ALA A 285 12.39 18.40 -8.96
C ALA A 285 13.59 19.16 -9.53
N ASP A 286 13.46 20.46 -9.78
CA ASP A 286 14.57 21.31 -10.24
C ASP A 286 15.70 21.41 -9.21
N LEU A 287 15.36 21.71 -7.96
CA LEU A 287 16.34 21.91 -6.89
C LEU A 287 17.07 20.61 -6.51
N LEU A 288 16.37 19.48 -6.44
CA LEU A 288 16.99 18.17 -6.19
C LEU A 288 17.90 17.77 -7.37
N HIS A 289 17.42 17.96 -8.60
CA HIS A 289 18.19 17.66 -9.81
C HIS A 289 19.48 18.47 -9.88
N ALA A 290 19.44 19.77 -9.57
CA ALA A 290 20.60 20.65 -9.53
C ALA A 290 21.67 20.20 -8.50
N LYS A 291 21.26 19.49 -7.44
CA LYS A 291 22.16 18.91 -6.43
C LYS A 291 22.56 17.46 -6.72
N GLY A 292 22.12 16.89 -7.83
CA GLY A 292 22.36 15.49 -8.18
C GLY A 292 21.58 14.48 -7.34
N ILE A 293 20.60 14.92 -6.55
CA ILE A 293 19.74 14.07 -5.71
C ILE A 293 18.59 13.57 -6.59
N LYS A 294 18.40 12.24 -6.66
CA LYS A 294 17.35 11.66 -7.51
C LYS A 294 15.97 11.82 -6.87
N LEU A 295 14.93 11.90 -7.69
CA LEU A 295 13.55 12.02 -7.24
C LEU A 295 12.72 10.82 -7.70
N ILE A 296 12.00 10.22 -6.75
CA ILE A 296 11.01 9.18 -6.97
C ILE A 296 9.69 9.71 -6.42
N PHE A 297 8.59 9.58 -7.15
CA PHE A 297 7.28 9.90 -6.62
C PHE A 297 6.58 8.68 -6.06
N TYR A 298 6.19 8.76 -4.80
CA TYR A 298 5.24 7.83 -4.20
C TYR A 298 3.83 8.21 -4.62
N TYR A 299 3.05 7.21 -5.05
CA TYR A 299 1.69 7.38 -5.53
C TYR A 299 0.75 6.32 -4.97
N HIS A 300 -0.25 6.79 -4.26
CA HIS A 300 -1.39 6.01 -3.80
C HIS A 300 -2.63 6.54 -4.53
N TYR A 301 -3.31 5.73 -5.35
CA TYR A 301 -4.36 6.21 -6.25
C TYR A 301 -5.68 6.61 -5.56
N GLY A 302 -5.73 6.55 -4.23
CA GLY A 302 -6.83 7.12 -3.44
C GLY A 302 -7.90 6.13 -2.99
N TYR A 303 -7.64 4.82 -3.05
CA TYR A 303 -8.56 3.83 -2.49
C TYR A 303 -8.80 4.07 -0.99
N ASP A 304 -9.98 3.70 -0.52
CA ASP A 304 -10.32 3.82 0.89
C ASP A 304 -9.51 2.83 1.74
N CYS A 305 -8.94 3.33 2.82
CA CYS A 305 -8.26 2.57 3.86
C CYS A 305 -8.57 3.18 5.24
N TYR A 306 -8.09 2.56 6.33
CA TYR A 306 -8.41 3.06 7.68
C TYR A 306 -7.86 4.47 7.93
N HIS A 307 -6.66 4.77 7.43
CA HIS A 307 -6.03 6.08 7.64
C HIS A 307 -6.49 7.11 6.63
N SER A 308 -7.14 6.74 5.53
CA SER A 308 -7.52 7.71 4.50
C SER A 308 -8.74 7.29 3.72
N LYS A 309 -9.66 8.23 3.54
CA LYS A 309 -10.81 8.08 2.64
C LYS A 309 -10.92 9.31 1.76
N ASP A 310 -11.24 9.10 0.50
CA ASP A 310 -11.46 10.18 -0.48
C ASP A 310 -12.64 9.81 -1.40
N PRO A 311 -13.86 9.77 -0.86
CA PRO A 311 -15.01 9.23 -1.59
C PRO A 311 -15.38 10.08 -2.80
N GLU A 312 -15.20 11.39 -2.74
CA GLU A 312 -15.45 12.28 -3.89
C GLU A 312 -14.54 11.93 -5.06
N TRP A 313 -13.24 11.76 -4.80
CA TRP A 313 -12.29 11.32 -5.82
C TRP A 313 -12.65 9.92 -6.35
N MET A 314 -12.90 8.97 -5.46
CA MET A 314 -13.20 7.59 -5.85
C MET A 314 -14.47 7.50 -6.70
N GLU A 315 -15.48 8.32 -6.43
CA GLU A 315 -16.69 8.41 -7.26
C GLU A 315 -16.36 8.93 -8.67
N VAL A 316 -15.76 10.12 -8.78
CA VAL A 316 -15.50 10.74 -10.10
C VAL A 316 -14.49 9.96 -10.92
N ALA A 317 -13.51 9.32 -10.26
CA ALA A 317 -12.51 8.51 -10.93
C ALA A 317 -13.09 7.20 -11.48
N GLY A 318 -14.23 6.73 -10.95
CA GLY A 318 -14.81 5.42 -11.26
C GLY A 318 -14.27 4.29 -10.38
N GLY A 319 -13.75 4.63 -9.20
CA GLY A 319 -13.20 3.67 -8.24
C GLY A 319 -14.26 2.84 -7.51
N TYR A 320 -15.50 3.32 -7.40
CA TYR A 320 -16.63 2.53 -6.86
C TYR A 320 -17.40 1.75 -7.94
N GLU A 321 -17.08 1.92 -9.22
CA GLU A 321 -17.70 1.16 -10.30
C GLU A 321 -17.24 -0.30 -10.27
N ALA A 322 -18.11 -1.26 -10.61
CA ALA A 322 -17.68 -2.65 -10.72
C ALA A 322 -16.66 -2.88 -11.85
N ASP A 323 -16.75 -2.10 -12.93
CA ASP A 323 -15.73 -2.05 -13.98
C ASP A 323 -14.71 -0.93 -13.68
N LYS A 324 -13.53 -1.32 -13.21
CA LYS A 324 -12.46 -0.40 -12.84
C LYS A 324 -11.72 0.22 -14.05
N SER A 325 -12.17 -0.01 -15.30
CA SER A 325 -11.53 0.53 -16.51
C SER A 325 -11.44 2.05 -16.49
N ARG A 326 -12.49 2.75 -16.01
CA ARG A 326 -12.49 4.22 -15.90
C ARG A 326 -11.45 4.71 -14.89
N LEU A 327 -11.39 4.06 -13.73
CA LEU A 327 -10.37 4.34 -12.70
C LEU A 327 -8.96 4.22 -13.26
N TYR A 328 -8.62 3.07 -13.85
CA TYR A 328 -7.26 2.84 -14.35
C TYR A 328 -6.90 3.77 -15.50
N LYS A 329 -7.86 4.13 -16.36
CA LYS A 329 -7.64 5.15 -17.39
C LYS A 329 -7.29 6.50 -16.77
N ASN A 330 -8.09 6.99 -15.83
CA ASN A 330 -7.91 8.28 -15.18
C ASN A 330 -6.58 8.35 -14.39
N VAL A 331 -6.25 7.27 -13.67
CA VAL A 331 -4.96 7.14 -12.97
C VAL A 331 -3.79 7.18 -13.96
N ASN A 332 -3.86 6.46 -15.07
CA ASN A 332 -2.81 6.48 -16.09
C ASN A 332 -2.65 7.85 -16.75
N ASP A 333 -3.75 8.57 -17.00
CA ASP A 333 -3.71 9.91 -17.58
C ASP A 333 -2.98 10.90 -16.64
N ILE A 334 -3.28 10.84 -15.33
CA ILE A 334 -2.58 11.64 -14.29
C ILE A 334 -1.09 11.29 -14.24
N ILE A 335 -0.76 9.99 -14.16
CA ILE A 335 0.63 9.51 -14.10
C ILE A 335 1.41 9.96 -15.36
N ALA A 336 0.82 9.84 -16.54
CA ALA A 336 1.45 10.24 -17.80
C ALA A 336 1.66 11.75 -17.89
N GLU A 337 0.71 12.56 -17.40
CA GLU A 337 0.88 14.02 -17.34
C GLU A 337 2.01 14.43 -16.39
N VAL A 338 2.02 13.89 -15.15
CA VAL A 338 3.10 14.11 -14.18
C VAL A 338 4.44 13.70 -14.77
N GLY A 339 4.50 12.52 -15.38
CA GLY A 339 5.69 12.03 -16.06
C GLY A 339 6.17 12.97 -17.17
N ARG A 340 5.27 13.46 -18.02
CA ARG A 340 5.65 14.40 -19.10
C ARG A 340 6.15 15.73 -18.55
N ARG A 341 5.50 16.26 -17.51
CA ARG A 341 5.83 17.55 -16.89
C ARG A 341 7.24 17.57 -16.31
N TYR A 342 7.64 16.51 -15.59
CA TYR A 342 8.93 16.49 -14.89
C TYR A 342 10.05 15.76 -15.64
N GLY A 343 9.73 15.00 -16.71
CA GLY A 343 10.72 14.45 -17.63
C GLY A 343 11.87 13.72 -16.95
N ASP A 344 13.11 14.04 -17.32
CA ASP A 344 14.32 13.44 -16.78
C ASP A 344 14.63 13.81 -15.31
N LYS A 345 13.93 14.82 -14.75
CA LYS A 345 14.06 15.20 -13.33
C LYS A 345 13.35 14.20 -12.40
N LEU A 346 12.35 13.49 -12.91
CA LEU A 346 11.71 12.39 -12.20
C LEU A 346 12.37 11.05 -12.58
N ASN A 347 12.97 10.38 -11.59
CA ASN A 347 13.77 9.17 -11.77
C ASN A 347 13.03 7.87 -11.44
N GLY A 348 11.86 7.93 -10.81
CA GLY A 348 11.09 6.72 -10.55
C GLY A 348 9.70 6.94 -9.96
N TRP A 349 8.98 5.84 -9.80
CA TRP A 349 7.68 5.75 -9.16
C TRP A 349 7.63 4.63 -8.13
N PHE A 350 7.04 4.93 -6.98
CA PHE A 350 6.67 3.97 -5.95
C PHE A 350 5.14 3.90 -5.88
N PHE A 351 4.53 2.88 -6.47
CA PHE A 351 3.08 2.70 -6.45
C PHE A 351 2.68 1.89 -5.22
N ASP A 352 1.85 2.47 -4.35
CA ASP A 352 1.40 1.77 -3.15
C ASP A 352 0.09 1.00 -3.35
N GLY A 353 -0.11 -0.04 -2.54
CA GLY A 353 -1.32 -0.85 -2.59
C GLY A 353 -1.45 -1.72 -3.83
N ALA A 354 -0.33 -2.32 -4.28
CA ALA A 354 -0.22 -3.11 -5.50
C ALA A 354 -1.34 -4.16 -5.66
N GLN A 355 -1.78 -4.75 -4.54
CA GLN A 355 -2.83 -5.78 -4.51
C GLN A 355 -4.17 -5.31 -5.06
N ARG A 356 -4.51 -4.02 -4.98
CA ARG A 356 -5.76 -3.50 -5.55
C ARG A 356 -5.66 -3.16 -7.04
N TYR A 357 -4.44 -3.05 -7.58
CA TYR A 357 -4.22 -3.07 -9.02
C TYR A 357 -4.22 -4.51 -9.53
N TYR A 358 -3.67 -5.45 -8.74
CA TYR A 358 -3.58 -6.85 -9.09
C TYR A 358 -4.94 -7.55 -9.13
N ASP A 359 -5.72 -7.47 -8.06
CA ASP A 359 -7.08 -7.98 -7.97
C ASP A 359 -8.06 -6.80 -7.99
N SER A 360 -8.68 -6.53 -9.14
CA SER A 360 -9.64 -5.42 -9.26
C SER A 360 -10.95 -5.65 -8.51
N ARG A 361 -11.17 -6.87 -8.02
CA ARG A 361 -12.38 -7.31 -7.30
C ARG A 361 -12.13 -7.43 -5.80
N PHE A 362 -11.12 -6.74 -5.29
CA PHE A 362 -10.79 -6.66 -3.86
C PHE A 362 -11.97 -6.19 -2.98
N ASP A 363 -12.94 -5.49 -3.59
CA ASP A 363 -14.17 -4.95 -2.99
C ASP A 363 -15.41 -5.84 -3.27
N ASN A 364 -15.21 -7.05 -3.77
CA ASN A 364 -16.22 -8.02 -4.19
C ASN A 364 -17.07 -7.61 -5.41
N SER A 365 -16.75 -6.49 -6.07
CA SER A 365 -17.48 -6.06 -7.25
C SER A 365 -17.30 -7.02 -8.42
N GLN A 366 -18.34 -7.14 -9.26
CA GLN A 366 -18.36 -8.06 -10.41
C GLN A 366 -18.48 -7.23 -11.70
N GLY A 367 -17.37 -7.02 -12.38
CA GLY A 367 -17.33 -6.26 -13.63
C GLY A 367 -15.90 -6.06 -14.13
N GLY A 368 -15.79 -5.60 -15.38
CA GLY A 368 -14.53 -5.10 -15.94
C GLY A 368 -13.37 -6.09 -15.99
N PRO A 369 -12.13 -5.56 -16.13
CA PRO A 369 -10.92 -6.36 -16.15
C PRO A 369 -10.63 -6.95 -14.76
N LEU A 370 -10.04 -8.15 -14.70
CA LEU A 370 -9.68 -8.82 -13.44
C LEU A 370 -8.46 -8.21 -12.75
N SER A 371 -7.63 -7.50 -13.51
CA SER A 371 -6.39 -6.88 -13.08
C SER A 371 -6.13 -5.62 -13.88
N ALA A 372 -5.44 -4.65 -13.28
CA ALA A 372 -4.94 -3.48 -13.99
C ALA A 372 -3.91 -3.90 -15.05
N SER A 373 -3.86 -3.16 -16.17
CA SER A 373 -2.82 -3.38 -17.17
C SER A 373 -1.51 -2.75 -16.70
N PHE A 374 -0.67 -3.52 -15.99
CA PHE A 374 0.65 -3.07 -15.54
C PHE A 374 1.56 -2.61 -16.67
N LYS A 375 1.38 -3.16 -17.88
CA LYS A 375 2.05 -2.68 -19.09
C LYS A 375 1.67 -1.22 -19.38
N LYS A 376 0.36 -0.91 -19.48
CA LYS A 376 -0.12 0.46 -19.74
C LYS A 376 0.26 1.41 -18.61
N MET A 377 0.21 0.96 -17.37
CA MET A 377 0.68 1.74 -16.22
C MET A 377 2.19 2.03 -16.33
N GLY A 378 3.01 1.05 -16.69
CA GLY A 378 4.44 1.23 -16.93
C GLY A 378 4.73 2.19 -18.09
N GLU A 379 3.98 2.10 -19.18
CA GLU A 379 4.06 3.03 -20.32
C GLU A 379 3.70 4.48 -19.89
N ALA A 380 2.62 4.65 -19.13
CA ALA A 380 2.24 5.95 -18.56
C ALA A 380 3.32 6.49 -17.63
N ALA A 381 3.80 5.68 -16.68
CA ALA A 381 4.82 6.05 -15.71
C ALA A 381 6.15 6.45 -16.35
N ARG A 382 6.49 5.86 -17.50
CA ARG A 382 7.70 6.15 -18.30
C ARG A 382 7.52 7.27 -19.33
N THR A 383 6.33 7.87 -19.45
CA THR A 383 6.08 8.99 -20.38
C THR A 383 6.99 10.17 -20.02
N GLY A 384 7.80 10.63 -20.98
CA GLY A 384 8.76 11.72 -20.77
C GLY A 384 10.12 11.31 -20.19
N ASN A 385 10.29 10.06 -19.72
CA ASN A 385 11.59 9.48 -19.38
C ASN A 385 11.47 7.93 -19.30
N ALA A 386 11.98 7.25 -20.32
CA ALA A 386 11.93 5.79 -20.40
C ALA A 386 12.74 5.07 -19.30
N ARG A 387 13.70 5.76 -18.67
CA ARG A 387 14.65 5.20 -17.69
C ARG A 387 14.15 5.22 -16.24
N ARG A 388 12.90 5.62 -15.99
CA ARG A 388 12.36 5.67 -14.62
C ARG A 388 12.29 4.30 -13.98
N ILE A 389 12.74 4.14 -12.75
CA ILE A 389 12.53 2.87 -12.03
C ILE A 389 11.10 2.82 -11.47
N LEU A 390 10.46 1.65 -11.52
CA LEU A 390 9.09 1.46 -11.03
C LEU A 390 9.06 0.37 -9.95
N THR A 391 8.28 0.57 -8.89
CA THR A 391 7.88 -0.50 -7.99
C THR A 391 6.38 -0.47 -7.70
N TYR A 392 5.82 -1.62 -7.35
CA TYR A 392 4.46 -1.78 -6.88
C TYR A 392 4.53 -2.47 -5.51
N ASN A 393 4.16 -1.76 -4.44
CA ASN A 393 4.22 -2.28 -3.08
C ASN A 393 3.10 -3.28 -2.82
N SER A 394 3.46 -4.56 -2.77
CA SER A 394 2.58 -5.68 -2.43
C SER A 394 2.59 -6.02 -0.93
N TRP A 395 3.20 -5.17 -0.09
CA TRP A 395 3.42 -5.43 1.34
C TRP A 395 4.19 -6.75 1.53
N ILE A 396 3.59 -7.72 2.25
CA ILE A 396 4.19 -9.04 2.51
C ILE A 396 3.96 -10.06 1.38
N LEU A 397 3.03 -9.77 0.47
CA LEU A 397 2.64 -10.67 -0.62
C LEU A 397 3.70 -10.68 -1.74
N PRO A 398 3.71 -11.72 -2.59
CA PRO A 398 4.61 -11.81 -3.73
C PRO A 398 4.46 -10.61 -4.68
N ARG A 399 5.42 -10.43 -5.58
CA ARG A 399 5.28 -9.42 -6.62
C ARG A 399 4.08 -9.73 -7.52
N VAL A 400 3.31 -8.70 -7.81
CA VAL A 400 2.07 -8.82 -8.59
C VAL A 400 2.28 -8.69 -10.10
N THR A 401 3.45 -8.21 -10.54
CA THR A 401 3.73 -7.99 -11.96
C THR A 401 5.22 -8.13 -12.29
N GLU A 402 5.49 -8.49 -13.54
CA GLU A 402 6.84 -8.46 -14.10
C GLU A 402 7.23 -7.04 -14.56
N PHE A 403 6.31 -6.09 -14.69
CA PHE A 403 6.61 -4.72 -15.13
C PHE A 403 7.20 -3.79 -14.04
N GLN A 404 7.90 -4.35 -13.05
CA GLN A 404 8.48 -3.63 -11.90
C GLN A 404 9.98 -3.86 -11.75
N ASP A 405 10.76 -2.83 -11.44
CA ASP A 405 12.22 -2.85 -11.51
C ASP A 405 12.89 -3.22 -10.18
N TYR A 406 12.27 -2.86 -9.05
CA TYR A 406 12.81 -3.08 -7.71
C TYR A 406 11.74 -3.52 -6.71
N TYR A 407 12.17 -4.18 -5.63
CA TYR A 407 11.30 -4.55 -4.51
C TYR A 407 10.99 -3.34 -3.63
N ALA A 408 9.72 -3.11 -3.28
CA ALA A 408 9.31 -1.96 -2.46
C ALA A 408 9.79 -2.02 -1.00
N GLY A 409 9.90 -3.24 -0.44
CA GLY A 409 10.56 -3.53 0.82
C GLY A 409 10.06 -2.80 2.06
N GLU A 410 8.74 -2.71 2.24
CA GLU A 410 8.15 -2.13 3.46
C GLU A 410 8.62 -2.86 4.73
N GLY A 411 9.10 -2.08 5.69
CA GLY A 411 9.73 -2.56 6.92
C GLY A 411 11.24 -2.78 6.74
N LEU A 412 12.01 -2.48 7.78
CA LEU A 412 13.47 -2.62 7.76
C LEU A 412 13.87 -4.08 7.60
N GLN A 413 14.41 -4.42 6.44
CA GLN A 413 14.93 -5.74 6.12
C GLN A 413 16.42 -5.66 5.74
N GLN A 414 17.15 -6.74 5.95
CA GLN A 414 18.55 -6.86 5.55
C GLN A 414 18.72 -8.07 4.64
N PHE A 415 19.28 -7.84 3.46
CA PHE A 415 19.37 -8.85 2.42
C PHE A 415 20.81 -9.31 2.24
N THR A 416 20.98 -10.59 1.90
CA THR A 416 22.25 -11.22 1.53
C THR A 416 22.01 -12.09 0.30
N ASN A 417 23.06 -12.72 -0.24
CA ASN A 417 22.96 -13.61 -1.41
C ASN A 417 22.36 -12.93 -2.65
N LEU A 418 22.68 -11.65 -2.84
CA LEU A 418 22.26 -10.89 -4.01
C LEU A 418 23.31 -10.99 -5.13
N ASP A 419 22.85 -11.03 -6.38
CA ASP A 419 23.73 -10.87 -7.55
C ASP A 419 23.72 -9.41 -7.98
N GLY A 420 24.80 -8.69 -7.63
CA GLY A 420 24.96 -7.28 -7.98
C GLY A 420 23.78 -6.40 -7.52
N GLY A 421 23.22 -6.68 -6.34
CA GLY A 421 22.07 -5.96 -5.77
C GLY A 421 20.70 -6.53 -6.14
N ARG A 422 20.63 -7.67 -6.85
CA ARG A 422 19.37 -8.31 -7.27
C ARG A 422 19.11 -9.61 -6.55
N PHE A 423 17.84 -9.90 -6.27
CA PHE A 423 17.44 -11.22 -5.77
C PHE A 423 17.69 -12.29 -6.84
N VAL A 424 18.38 -13.37 -6.48
CA VAL A 424 18.64 -14.50 -7.41
C VAL A 424 17.55 -15.57 -7.38
N GLU A 425 16.75 -15.58 -6.32
CA GLU A 425 15.70 -16.57 -6.06
C GLU A 425 14.53 -15.96 -5.26
N GLY A 426 13.52 -16.80 -4.98
CA GLY A 426 12.35 -16.42 -4.20
C GLY A 426 11.36 -15.50 -4.92
N LYS A 427 10.38 -14.99 -4.16
CA LYS A 427 9.23 -14.19 -4.64
C LYS A 427 9.60 -12.84 -5.28
N HIS A 428 10.85 -12.41 -5.14
CA HIS A 428 11.37 -11.15 -5.68
C HIS A 428 12.49 -11.34 -6.71
N LYS A 429 12.75 -12.58 -7.15
CA LYS A 429 13.82 -12.93 -8.10
C LYS A 429 13.93 -11.98 -9.30
N GLY A 430 15.11 -11.41 -9.52
CA GLY A 430 15.42 -10.54 -10.66
C GLY A 430 15.09 -9.06 -10.44
N LEU A 431 14.48 -8.69 -9.30
CA LEU A 431 14.29 -7.30 -8.90
C LEU A 431 15.54 -6.79 -8.18
N MET A 432 15.83 -5.49 -8.33
CA MET A 432 16.77 -4.83 -7.42
C MET A 432 16.21 -4.88 -5.99
N ALA A 433 17.07 -5.20 -5.02
CA ALA A 433 16.71 -5.15 -3.61
C ALA A 433 16.57 -3.70 -3.16
N HIS A 434 15.65 -3.47 -2.22
CA HIS A 434 15.40 -2.19 -1.58
C HIS A 434 14.52 -2.44 -0.34
N THR A 435 14.60 -1.54 0.64
CA THR A 435 13.75 -1.55 1.83
C THR A 435 13.45 -0.13 2.28
N CYS A 436 12.27 0.10 2.84
CA CYS A 436 11.87 1.38 3.43
C CYS A 436 11.30 1.19 4.84
N PHE A 437 11.52 2.17 5.73
CA PHE A 437 11.03 2.10 7.10
C PHE A 437 10.93 3.48 7.76
N PRO A 438 9.99 3.70 8.70
CA PRO A 438 9.92 4.93 9.49
C PRO A 438 11.10 5.04 10.44
N LEU A 439 11.80 6.18 10.41
CA LEU A 439 12.83 6.53 11.37
C LEU A 439 12.22 6.78 12.76
N GLU A 440 11.08 7.48 12.78
CA GLU A 440 10.27 7.74 13.98
C GLU A 440 9.14 6.71 14.13
N GLU A 441 7.93 7.14 14.49
CA GLU A 441 6.83 6.24 14.83
C GLU A 441 6.05 5.80 13.59
N ARG A 442 5.71 6.76 12.71
CA ARG A 442 4.78 6.60 11.60
C ARG A 442 5.41 6.92 10.25
N TRP A 443 4.69 6.60 9.18
CA TRP A 443 5.05 7.02 7.82
C TRP A 443 4.83 8.51 7.57
N GLY A 444 3.75 9.09 8.12
CA GLY A 444 3.43 10.51 8.03
C GLY A 444 2.91 11.05 9.35
N HIS A 445 3.05 12.36 9.56
CA HIS A 445 2.64 13.02 10.79
C HIS A 445 1.23 13.58 10.66
N ILE A 446 0.25 12.90 11.27
CA ILE A 446 -1.19 13.20 11.16
C ILE A 446 -1.88 13.32 12.51
N ASP A 447 -1.11 13.34 13.60
CA ASP A 447 -1.64 13.45 14.95
C ASP A 447 -1.56 14.92 15.40
N PHE A 448 -2.68 15.54 15.76
CA PHE A 448 -2.68 16.91 16.28
C PHE A 448 -2.12 16.99 17.70
N ASN A 449 -1.48 18.11 18.01
CA ASN A 449 -0.92 18.39 19.34
C ASN A 449 0.00 17.27 19.86
N ARG A 450 0.65 16.53 18.96
CA ARG A 450 1.63 15.51 19.30
C ARG A 450 2.94 15.83 18.61
N PRO A 451 4.04 15.99 19.35
CA PRO A 451 5.33 16.12 18.69
C PRO A 451 5.70 14.79 18.01
N ILE A 452 6.35 14.90 16.84
CA ILE A 452 7.09 13.80 16.23
C ILE A 452 8.04 13.22 17.28
N LYS A 453 7.97 11.90 17.47
CA LYS A 453 8.80 11.19 18.46
C LYS A 453 10.27 11.21 18.05
N LYS A 454 11.15 10.95 19.02
CA LYS A 454 12.56 10.68 18.74
C LYS A 454 12.73 9.45 17.81
N PRO A 455 13.83 9.37 17.04
CA PRO A 455 14.15 8.19 16.25
C PRO A 455 14.10 6.89 17.04
N LYS A 456 13.65 5.81 16.39
CA LYS A 456 13.64 4.45 16.94
C LYS A 456 15.03 3.81 17.02
N TYR A 457 15.98 4.33 16.24
CA TYR A 457 17.29 3.73 16.04
C TYR A 457 18.40 4.63 16.59
N SER A 458 19.43 4.02 17.13
CA SER A 458 20.70 4.67 17.43
C SER A 458 21.51 4.91 16.16
N ILE A 459 22.54 5.77 16.28
CA ILE A 459 23.45 6.04 15.19
C ILE A 459 24.24 4.78 14.77
N ASP A 460 24.65 3.96 15.73
CA ASP A 460 25.46 2.77 15.45
C ASP A 460 24.63 1.70 14.72
N GLU A 461 23.35 1.54 15.08
CA GLU A 461 22.42 0.68 14.34
C GLU A 461 22.23 1.15 12.90
N LEU A 462 21.93 2.43 12.68
CA LEU A 462 21.76 2.98 11.33
C LEU A 462 23.01 2.85 10.47
N VAL A 463 24.19 3.12 11.03
CA VAL A 463 25.47 2.93 10.34
C VAL A 463 25.65 1.47 9.96
N GLY A 464 25.34 0.53 10.87
CA GLY A 464 25.38 -0.90 10.61
C GLY A 464 24.47 -1.31 9.44
N TYR A 465 23.22 -0.87 9.46
CA TYR A 465 22.26 -1.19 8.40
C TYR A 465 22.66 -0.63 7.04
N VAL A 466 23.14 0.62 6.99
CA VAL A 466 23.56 1.21 5.71
C VAL A 466 24.82 0.53 5.18
N LYS A 467 25.81 0.22 6.03
CA LYS A 467 27.02 -0.48 5.60
C LYS A 467 26.72 -1.88 5.07
N HIS A 468 25.91 -2.64 5.79
CA HIS A 468 25.44 -3.95 5.31
C HIS A 468 24.74 -3.83 3.96
N ALA A 469 23.87 -2.82 3.78
CA ALA A 469 23.19 -2.59 2.51
C ALA A 469 24.14 -2.19 1.37
N GLN A 470 25.15 -1.35 1.66
CA GLN A 470 26.19 -0.98 0.70
C GLN A 470 27.05 -2.18 0.28
N GLU A 471 27.44 -3.04 1.22
CA GLU A 471 28.20 -4.27 0.95
C GLU A 471 27.43 -5.23 0.03
N ASN A 472 26.09 -5.25 0.15
CA ASN A 472 25.20 -6.08 -0.65
C ASN A 472 24.58 -5.33 -1.84
N ARG A 473 25.02 -4.08 -2.11
CA ARG A 473 24.59 -3.21 -3.23
C ARG A 473 23.07 -3.00 -3.33
N TYR A 474 22.44 -2.54 -2.25
CA TYR A 474 21.06 -2.06 -2.30
C TYR A 474 20.85 -0.82 -1.41
N PRO A 475 19.84 0.01 -1.69
CA PRO A 475 19.58 1.19 -0.87
C PRO A 475 18.53 0.97 0.22
N LEU A 476 18.63 1.76 1.29
CA LEU A 476 17.58 1.96 2.28
C LEU A 476 16.80 3.25 1.97
N SER A 477 15.48 3.27 2.16
CA SER A 477 14.68 4.51 2.20
C SER A 477 14.23 4.79 3.61
N ILE A 478 14.87 5.78 4.24
CA ILE A 478 14.58 6.16 5.62
C ILE A 478 13.44 7.18 5.58
N ASN A 479 12.26 6.80 6.05
CA ASN A 479 11.12 7.70 6.10
C ASN A 479 11.24 8.67 7.29
N LEU A 480 11.04 9.95 7.02
CA LEU A 480 11.14 11.02 8.01
C LEU A 480 9.77 11.70 8.16
N GLU A 481 9.21 11.66 9.38
CA GLU A 481 7.98 12.39 9.66
C GLU A 481 8.17 13.91 9.49
N MET A 482 7.12 14.60 9.02
CA MET A 482 7.16 16.01 8.68
C MET A 482 5.85 16.70 9.05
N TYR A 483 5.94 17.82 9.75
CA TYR A 483 4.79 18.67 10.07
C TYR A 483 4.29 19.43 8.83
N GLU A 484 3.11 20.01 8.92
CA GLU A 484 2.50 20.76 7.81
C GLU A 484 3.34 21.94 7.31
N ASP A 485 4.21 22.53 8.14
CA ASP A 485 5.09 23.64 7.77
C ASP A 485 6.41 23.19 7.09
N GLY A 486 6.52 21.88 6.80
CA GLY A 486 7.70 21.26 6.24
C GLY A 486 8.85 21.08 7.24
N SER A 487 8.64 21.35 8.53
CA SER A 487 9.63 21.05 9.58
C SER A 487 9.60 19.57 9.98
N VAL A 488 10.74 19.08 10.46
CA VAL A 488 10.96 17.67 10.87
C VAL A 488 11.53 17.67 12.28
N SER A 489 11.56 16.51 12.94
CA SER A 489 12.21 16.37 14.24
C SER A 489 13.69 16.80 14.17
N SER A 490 14.10 17.71 15.06
CA SER A 490 15.48 18.18 15.14
C SER A 490 16.45 17.08 15.58
N GLU A 491 15.98 16.14 16.41
CA GLU A 491 16.75 14.97 16.83
C GLU A 491 16.96 14.00 15.67
N SER A 492 15.91 13.72 14.89
CA SER A 492 16.00 12.89 13.69
C SER A 492 16.93 13.51 12.64
N LEU A 493 16.82 14.81 12.40
CA LEU A 493 17.70 15.51 11.47
C LEU A 493 19.17 15.48 11.95
N LYS A 494 19.41 15.67 13.25
CA LYS A 494 20.76 15.56 13.82
C LYS A 494 21.33 14.16 13.63
N LEU A 495 20.54 13.12 13.90
CA LEU A 495 20.93 11.73 13.70
C LEU A 495 21.31 11.45 12.24
N LEU A 496 20.53 11.93 11.27
CA LEU A 496 20.82 11.75 9.85
C LEU A 496 22.05 12.54 9.37
N LYS A 497 22.32 13.72 9.94
CA LYS A 497 23.57 14.45 9.69
C LYS A 497 24.78 13.72 10.24
N GLU A 498 24.66 13.11 11.42
CA GLU A 498 25.70 12.27 11.99
C GLU A 498 25.90 10.98 11.17
N LEU A 499 24.81 10.37 10.69
CA LEU A 499 24.86 9.21 9.80
C LEU A 499 25.69 9.51 8.56
N ARG A 500 25.43 10.65 7.90
CA ARG A 500 26.26 11.13 6.78
C ARG A 500 27.73 11.15 7.14
N GLN A 501 28.11 11.84 8.22
CA GLN A 501 29.51 12.01 8.64
C GLN A 501 30.25 10.67 8.86
N ARG A 502 29.52 9.60 9.21
CA ARG A 502 30.10 8.29 9.50
C ARG A 502 30.19 7.37 8.29
N ILE A 503 29.47 7.64 7.20
CA ILE A 503 29.37 6.73 6.05
C ILE A 503 29.65 7.36 4.68
N ARG A 504 29.75 8.69 4.60
CA ARG A 504 30.11 9.46 3.39
C ARG A 504 31.22 10.43 3.73
#